data_AF-A0A519UH35-F1
#
_entry.id   AF-A0A519UH35-F1
#
_cell.length_a   1.000
_cell.length_b   1.000
_cell.length_c   1.000
_cell.angle_alpha   90.00
_cell.angle_beta   90.00
_cell.angle_gamma   90.00
#
_symmetry.space_group_name_H-M   'P 1'
#
loop_
_entity.id
_entity.type
_entity.pdbx_description
1 polymer ?
#
loop_
_entity_poly.entity_id
_entity_poly.type
_entity_poly.pdbx_seq_one_letter_code
_entity_poly.pdbx_strand_id
1 'polypeptide(L)'
;YKTLEAVASLYASTKNPKLNEMMDKAIVVIGKSQREDGYIYTKAMIEQRKTGSNNQFQDRLSFESYNIGHLMTAGCIHYRATGKTTLLNIAKKATDYLYNFYKSASPTLARNAICPSHYMGVVEMYRTTNDPRYLELANHLIAIKGKIDDGTDDNQDRIPFLKQTKAMGHAVRANYLYAGVADLYAETGKDSLLNTLNLMWDDVNQHKMYITGGCGSLYDGTSPDGTSYNPADVQKIHQAFGRDFQLPNFTAHNETCANIGNVLWNWRMLQITGDAKYADVMELALHNSVLSGISLDGKNFLYTNPLAQSNDLPFKQRWSKDRVPYIGLSNCCPPNVVRTIAEVSDYAYSVSDKGLWFNLYGGNNLTTKLADGSKISLSEETNYPWDGNIKISVK
;
A
#
# COMPACT_ATOMS: atom_id res chain seq x y z
N TYR A 1 -7.93 10.04 4.46
CA TYR A 1 -6.58 10.37 3.96
C TYR A 1 -6.36 9.94 2.52
N LYS A 2 -6.52 8.66 2.15
CA LYS A 2 -6.43 8.20 0.74
C LYS A 2 -7.21 9.04 -0.29
N THR A 3 -8.41 9.50 0.04
CA THR A 3 -9.17 10.40 -0.85
C THR A 3 -8.49 11.76 -1.03
N LEU A 4 -7.87 12.32 0.01
CA LEU A 4 -7.11 13.58 -0.11
C LEU A 4 -5.85 13.39 -0.95
N GLU A 5 -5.18 12.25 -0.80
CA GLU A 5 -4.09 11.83 -1.67
C GLU A 5 -4.53 11.79 -3.14
N ALA A 6 -5.64 11.11 -3.46
CA ALA A 6 -6.20 11.12 -4.83
C ALA A 6 -6.48 12.54 -5.36
N VAL A 7 -7.06 13.41 -4.54
CA VAL A 7 -7.37 14.79 -4.92
C VAL A 7 -6.09 15.61 -5.13
N ALA A 8 -5.05 15.38 -4.33
CA ALA A 8 -3.75 16.02 -4.51
C ALA A 8 -3.07 15.58 -5.81
N SER A 9 -3.10 14.28 -6.13
CA SER A 9 -2.55 13.73 -7.38
C SER A 9 -3.30 14.26 -8.60
N LEU A 10 -4.64 14.32 -8.56
CA LEU A 10 -5.43 14.96 -9.62
C LEU A 10 -5.17 16.47 -9.73
N TYR A 11 -4.94 17.17 -8.62
CA TYR A 11 -4.56 18.57 -8.66
C TYR A 11 -3.17 18.75 -9.31
N ALA A 12 -2.22 17.83 -9.07
CA ALA A 12 -0.89 17.90 -9.65
C ALA A 12 -0.93 17.94 -11.18
N SER A 13 -1.79 17.13 -11.81
CA SER A 13 -1.94 17.04 -13.26
C SER A 13 -2.88 18.09 -13.86
N THR A 14 -4.00 18.42 -13.19
CA THR A 14 -5.03 19.31 -13.76
C THR A 14 -4.89 20.78 -13.36
N LYS A 15 -4.19 21.06 -12.24
CA LYS A 15 -4.13 22.37 -11.58
C LYS A 15 -5.51 23.01 -11.31
N ASN A 16 -6.58 22.20 -11.21
CA ASN A 16 -7.93 22.70 -10.99
C ASN A 16 -8.06 23.35 -9.60
N PRO A 17 -8.37 24.66 -9.50
CA PRO A 17 -8.42 25.37 -8.22
C PRO A 17 -9.50 24.83 -7.26
N LYS A 18 -10.57 24.22 -7.78
CA LYS A 18 -11.63 23.63 -6.94
C LYS A 18 -11.11 22.44 -6.12
N LEU A 19 -10.19 21.63 -6.68
CA LEU A 19 -9.58 20.51 -5.97
C LEU A 19 -8.71 21.02 -4.80
N ASN A 20 -7.95 22.09 -5.04
CA ASN A 20 -7.15 22.74 -4.02
C ASN A 20 -8.01 23.31 -2.88
N GLU A 21 -9.13 23.98 -3.21
CA GLU A 21 -10.07 24.50 -2.21
C GLU A 21 -10.72 23.37 -1.37
N MET A 22 -11.08 22.25 -2.02
CA MET A 22 -11.61 21.07 -1.33
C MET A 22 -10.61 20.51 -0.32
N MET A 23 -9.32 20.41 -0.70
CA MET A 23 -8.26 19.98 0.20
C MET A 23 -8.09 20.95 1.36
N ASP A 24 -7.98 22.26 1.10
CA ASP A 24 -7.78 23.26 2.15
C ASP A 24 -8.89 23.21 3.21
N LYS A 25 -10.16 23.09 2.80
CA LYS A 25 -11.30 22.95 3.72
C LYS A 25 -11.17 21.70 4.60
N ALA A 26 -10.83 20.56 4.01
CA ALA A 26 -10.68 19.31 4.74
C ALA A 26 -9.49 19.35 5.72
N ILE A 27 -8.36 19.90 5.28
CA ILE A 27 -7.12 19.99 6.07
C ILE A 27 -7.33 20.83 7.34
N VAL A 28 -8.10 21.92 7.26
CA VAL A 28 -8.45 22.72 8.45
C VAL A 28 -9.21 21.89 9.49
N VAL A 29 -10.17 21.06 9.06
CA VAL A 29 -10.93 20.20 9.97
C VAL A 29 -10.04 19.11 10.58
N ILE A 30 -9.19 18.49 9.77
CA ILE A 30 -8.22 17.48 10.23
C ILE A 30 -7.29 18.09 11.28
N GLY A 31 -6.72 19.26 11.01
CA GLY A 31 -5.81 19.94 11.93
C GLY A 31 -6.47 20.27 13.28
N LYS A 32 -7.73 20.71 13.28
CA LYS A 32 -8.52 20.94 14.52
C LYS A 32 -8.79 19.66 15.31
N SER A 33 -8.76 18.50 14.66
CA SER A 33 -8.96 17.21 15.32
C SER A 33 -7.67 16.62 15.90
N GLN A 34 -6.49 17.11 15.51
CA GLN A 34 -5.21 16.63 16.04
C GLN A 34 -4.99 17.16 17.46
N ARG A 35 -4.50 16.31 18.37
CA ARG A 35 -4.06 16.74 19.71
C ARG A 35 -2.75 17.52 19.65
N GLU A 36 -2.45 18.23 20.74
CA GLU A 36 -1.20 18.99 20.87
C GLU A 36 0.05 18.12 20.76
N ASP A 37 0.01 16.91 21.30
CA ASP A 37 1.10 15.92 21.24
C ASP A 37 1.24 15.23 19.87
N GLY A 38 0.36 15.54 18.92
CA GLY A 38 0.38 15.00 17.57
C GLY A 38 -0.49 13.77 17.34
N TYR A 39 -1.05 13.16 18.38
CA TYR A 39 -1.96 12.02 18.23
C TYR A 39 -3.21 12.41 17.43
N ILE A 40 -3.60 11.55 16.49
CA ILE A 40 -4.78 11.74 15.65
C ILE A 40 -5.44 10.42 15.26
N TYR A 41 -6.50 10.07 15.98
CA TYR A 41 -7.38 8.98 15.60
C TYR A 41 -8.78 9.21 16.17
N THR A 42 -9.75 9.37 15.26
CA THR A 42 -11.09 9.86 15.60
C THR A 42 -11.81 8.96 16.60
N LYS A 43 -11.83 7.64 16.40
CA LYS A 43 -12.56 6.70 17.28
C LYS A 43 -12.04 6.78 18.72
N ALA A 44 -10.74 6.57 18.94
CA ALA A 44 -10.18 6.61 20.29
C ALA A 44 -10.30 8.00 20.92
N MET A 45 -10.14 9.09 20.15
CA MET A 45 -10.30 10.44 20.68
C MET A 45 -11.74 10.76 21.09
N ILE A 46 -12.73 10.28 20.34
CA ILE A 46 -14.15 10.43 20.68
C ILE A 46 -14.48 9.58 21.91
N GLU A 47 -14.01 8.33 21.97
CA GLU A 47 -14.20 7.44 23.12
C GLU A 47 -13.53 8.00 24.38
N GLN A 48 -12.31 8.51 24.28
CA GLN A 48 -11.59 9.17 25.38
C GLN A 48 -12.37 10.38 25.90
N ARG A 49 -12.93 11.21 25.02
CA ARG A 49 -13.77 12.35 25.43
C ARG A 49 -15.08 11.92 26.11
N LYS A 50 -15.66 10.79 25.71
CA LYS A 50 -16.91 10.27 26.29
C LYS A 50 -16.69 9.58 27.64
N THR A 51 -15.57 8.89 27.81
CA THR A 51 -15.36 7.94 28.92
C THR A 51 -14.21 8.31 29.85
N GLY A 52 -13.33 9.25 29.45
CA GLY A 52 -12.08 9.55 30.15
C GLY A 52 -10.99 8.48 30.00
N SER A 53 -11.31 7.31 29.43
CA SER A 53 -10.38 6.18 29.32
C SER A 53 -9.34 6.40 28.23
N ASN A 54 -8.08 6.12 28.54
CA ASN A 54 -6.99 6.26 27.59
C ASN A 54 -6.66 4.92 26.91
N ASN A 55 -7.10 4.74 25.67
CA ASN A 55 -7.08 3.43 24.99
C ASN A 55 -6.17 3.39 23.74
N GLN A 56 -5.20 4.30 23.62
CA GLN A 56 -4.28 4.37 22.46
C GLN A 56 -3.54 3.05 22.24
N PHE A 57 -3.59 2.55 21.01
CA PHE A 57 -2.94 1.33 20.53
C PHE A 57 -3.19 0.08 21.39
N GLN A 58 -4.25 0.05 22.20
CA GLN A 58 -4.55 -1.12 23.03
C GLN A 58 -5.13 -2.26 22.20
N ASP A 59 -5.83 -1.95 21.11
CA ASP A 59 -6.40 -2.92 20.19
C ASP A 59 -5.51 -3.11 18.94
N ARG A 60 -4.93 -4.31 18.81
CA ARG A 60 -4.11 -4.73 17.66
C ARG A 60 -4.88 -4.72 16.34
N LEU A 61 -6.20 -4.88 16.38
CA LEU A 61 -7.07 -4.88 15.20
C LEU A 61 -7.60 -3.47 14.88
N SER A 62 -7.24 -2.46 15.66
CA SER A 62 -7.63 -1.08 15.38
C SER A 62 -6.90 -0.53 14.16
N PHE A 63 -7.53 0.43 13.49
CA PHE A 63 -6.96 1.13 12.34
C PHE A 63 -6.18 2.40 12.74
N GLU A 64 -5.72 2.49 13.99
CA GLU A 64 -5.00 3.65 14.53
C GLU A 64 -3.72 3.93 13.74
N SER A 65 -2.82 2.95 13.78
CA SER A 65 -1.59 2.93 13.02
C SER A 65 -1.85 2.98 11.51
N TYR A 66 -2.84 2.23 11.04
CA TYR A 66 -3.21 2.27 9.62
C TYR A 66 -3.50 3.69 9.12
N ASN A 67 -4.33 4.44 9.87
CA ASN A 67 -4.75 5.79 9.51
C ASN A 67 -3.59 6.79 9.55
N ILE A 68 -2.69 6.67 10.53
CA ILE A 68 -1.53 7.57 10.62
C ILE A 68 -0.59 7.35 9.42
N GLY A 69 -0.34 6.11 9.01
CA GLY A 69 0.45 5.83 7.80
C GLY A 69 -0.12 6.48 6.54
N HIS A 70 -1.43 6.42 6.33
CA HIS A 70 -2.07 7.11 5.19
C HIS A 70 -2.04 8.64 5.32
N LEU A 71 -2.04 9.19 6.53
CA LEU A 71 -1.87 10.63 6.75
C LEU A 71 -0.45 11.08 6.33
N MET A 72 0.59 10.30 6.66
CA MET A 72 1.96 10.58 6.26
C MET A 72 2.10 10.71 4.74
N THR A 73 1.66 9.67 4.01
CA THR A 73 1.71 9.65 2.54
C THR A 73 0.90 10.79 1.93
N ALA A 74 -0.34 11.01 2.39
CA ALA A 74 -1.18 12.09 1.90
C ALA A 74 -0.56 13.48 2.15
N GLY A 75 0.10 13.68 3.30
CA GLY A 75 0.81 14.93 3.61
C GLY A 75 1.99 15.19 2.67
N CYS A 76 2.77 14.16 2.35
CA CYS A 76 3.89 14.25 1.41
C CYS A 76 3.41 14.56 -0.01
N ILE A 77 2.41 13.83 -0.50
CA ILE A 77 1.85 14.02 -1.86
C ILE A 77 1.21 15.40 -2.00
N HIS A 78 0.43 15.84 -1.00
CA HIS A 78 -0.14 17.19 -0.97
C HIS A 78 0.95 18.26 -1.07
N TYR A 79 2.05 18.10 -0.31
CA TYR A 79 3.17 19.05 -0.36
C TYR A 79 3.82 19.10 -1.74
N ARG A 80 4.08 17.95 -2.38
CA ARG A 80 4.65 17.92 -3.74
C ARG A 80 3.72 18.53 -4.78
N ALA A 81 2.42 18.27 -4.67
CA ALA A 81 1.44 18.76 -5.64
C ALA A 81 1.19 20.27 -5.55
N THR A 82 1.26 20.85 -4.33
CA THR A 82 0.79 22.22 -4.06
C THR A 82 1.87 23.18 -3.53
N GLY A 83 2.99 22.66 -3.01
CA GLY A 83 3.98 23.42 -2.24
C GLY A 83 3.54 23.80 -0.82
N LYS A 84 2.29 23.53 -0.42
CA LYS A 84 1.75 23.92 0.89
C LYS A 84 2.12 22.89 1.97
N THR A 85 2.52 23.39 3.13
CA THR A 85 2.91 22.57 4.29
C THR A 85 1.77 22.28 5.25
N THR A 86 0.54 22.73 4.96
CA THR A 86 -0.61 22.65 5.88
C THR A 86 -0.93 21.21 6.31
N LEU A 87 -1.03 20.27 5.38
CA LEU A 87 -1.20 18.84 5.71
C LEU A 87 0.11 18.18 6.13
N LEU A 88 1.24 18.55 5.53
CA LEU A 88 2.55 18.00 5.88
C LEU A 88 2.89 18.25 7.36
N ASN A 89 2.58 19.43 7.90
CA ASN A 89 2.84 19.73 9.31
C ASN A 89 2.00 18.88 10.27
N ILE A 90 0.76 18.54 9.88
CA ILE A 90 -0.10 17.62 10.63
C ILE A 90 0.52 16.21 10.60
N ALA A 91 0.96 15.76 9.42
CA ALA A 91 1.63 14.48 9.24
C ALA A 91 2.95 14.39 10.04
N LYS A 92 3.76 15.46 10.06
CA LYS A 92 4.98 15.56 10.87
C LYS A 92 4.69 15.36 12.35
N LYS A 93 3.70 16.08 12.90
CA LYS A 93 3.28 15.92 14.30
C LYS A 93 2.83 14.49 14.61
N ALA A 94 2.06 13.87 13.73
CA ALA A 94 1.63 12.47 13.91
C ALA A 94 2.82 11.49 13.83
N THR A 95 3.80 11.77 12.98
CA THR A 95 5.03 10.97 12.84
C THR A 95 5.93 11.13 14.06
N ASP A 96 6.10 12.36 14.57
CA ASP A 96 6.85 12.65 15.79
C ASP A 96 6.21 11.97 17.02
N TYR A 97 4.87 11.99 17.09
CA TYR A 97 4.12 11.26 18.12
C TYR A 97 4.44 9.77 18.07
N LEU A 98 4.38 9.13 16.89
CA LEU A 98 4.73 7.72 16.75
C LEU A 98 6.19 7.46 17.11
N TYR A 99 7.13 8.29 16.63
CA TYR A 99 8.55 8.15 16.95
C TYR A 99 8.80 8.13 18.47
N ASN A 100 8.19 9.07 19.19
CA ASN A 100 8.29 9.12 20.66
C ASN A 100 7.58 7.95 21.32
N PHE A 101 6.40 7.58 20.81
CA PHE A 101 5.63 6.45 21.30
C PHE A 101 6.47 5.17 21.27
N TYR A 102 7.11 4.84 20.15
CA TYR A 102 7.94 3.64 20.01
C TYR A 102 9.18 3.62 20.91
N LYS A 103 9.71 4.79 21.29
CA LYS A 103 10.84 4.85 22.24
C LYS A 103 10.43 4.52 23.68
N SER A 104 9.18 4.82 24.03
CA SER A 104 8.67 4.66 25.40
C SER A 104 7.70 3.49 25.60
N ALA A 105 7.14 2.95 24.52
CA ALA A 105 6.12 1.91 24.57
C ALA A 105 6.73 0.58 25.04
N SER A 106 5.93 -0.19 25.79
CA SER A 106 6.27 -1.58 26.06
C SER A 106 6.32 -2.37 24.73
N PRO A 107 7.11 -3.45 24.64
CA PRO A 107 7.17 -4.29 23.43
C PRO A 107 5.78 -4.73 22.94
N THR A 108 4.88 -5.06 23.86
CA THR A 108 3.49 -5.46 23.59
C THR A 108 2.66 -4.34 22.94
N LEU A 109 2.87 -3.09 23.36
CA LEU A 109 2.13 -1.94 22.85
C LEU A 109 2.73 -1.41 21.54
N ALA A 110 4.05 -1.45 21.41
CA ALA A 110 4.76 -1.15 20.16
C ALA A 110 4.22 -2.02 19.01
N ARG A 111 3.99 -3.32 19.25
CA ARG A 111 3.38 -4.23 18.28
C ARG A 111 2.05 -3.74 17.70
N ASN A 112 1.15 -3.26 18.56
CA ASN A 112 -0.20 -2.87 18.16
C ASN A 112 -0.18 -1.59 17.30
N ALA A 113 0.87 -0.79 17.41
CA ALA A 113 1.06 0.41 16.61
C ALA A 113 1.66 0.14 15.22
N ILE A 114 1.97 -1.12 14.87
CA ILE A 114 2.62 -1.46 13.59
C ILE A 114 1.56 -1.85 12.57
N CYS A 115 1.37 -1.00 11.56
CA CYS A 115 0.54 -1.29 10.41
C CYS A 115 1.36 -1.20 9.12
N PRO A 116 1.10 -2.05 8.13
CA PRO A 116 1.82 -2.03 6.85
C PRO A 116 1.81 -0.70 6.08
N SER A 117 0.82 0.18 6.29
CA SER A 117 0.87 1.54 5.72
C SER A 117 1.94 2.44 6.34
N HIS A 118 2.40 2.17 7.57
CA HIS A 118 3.43 2.97 8.23
C HIS A 118 4.78 2.89 7.54
N TYR A 119 5.19 1.71 7.06
CA TYR A 119 6.55 1.54 6.52
C TYR A 119 6.80 2.45 5.33
N MET A 120 5.88 2.44 4.35
CA MET A 120 5.96 3.34 3.22
C MET A 120 5.78 4.79 3.66
N GLY A 121 4.79 5.08 4.52
CA GLY A 121 4.51 6.44 4.98
C GLY A 121 5.70 7.10 5.69
N VAL A 122 6.42 6.37 6.54
CA VAL A 122 7.54 6.92 7.32
C VAL A 122 8.79 7.11 6.48
N VAL A 123 9.09 6.21 5.54
CA VAL A 123 10.19 6.42 4.58
C VAL A 123 9.85 7.59 3.67
N GLU A 124 8.59 7.76 3.29
CA GLU A 124 8.14 8.89 2.49
C GLU A 124 8.25 10.22 3.23
N MET A 125 7.99 10.23 4.54
CA MET A 125 8.27 11.37 5.40
C MET A 125 9.76 11.68 5.43
N TYR A 126 10.63 10.66 5.59
CA TYR A 126 12.08 10.84 5.51
C TYR A 126 12.51 11.48 4.19
N ARG A 127 12.10 10.93 3.05
CA ARG A 127 12.41 11.47 1.71
C ARG A 127 11.92 12.91 1.53
N THR A 128 10.80 13.26 2.13
CA THR A 128 10.17 14.58 1.99
C THR A 128 10.77 15.63 2.93
N THR A 129 11.17 15.25 4.14
CA THR A 129 11.63 16.21 5.17
C THR A 129 13.13 16.14 5.44
N ASN A 130 13.84 15.13 4.95
CA ASN A 130 15.22 14.81 5.27
C ASN A 130 15.50 14.69 6.78
N ASP A 131 14.50 14.26 7.56
CA ASP A 131 14.65 14.10 9.01
C ASP A 131 15.08 12.65 9.32
N PRO A 132 16.34 12.43 9.77
CA PRO A 132 16.89 11.08 9.95
C PRO A 132 16.14 10.27 11.02
N ARG A 133 15.40 10.93 11.92
CA ARG A 133 14.57 10.25 12.93
C ARG A 133 13.50 9.36 12.28
N TYR A 134 13.00 9.74 11.10
CA TYR A 134 11.98 8.98 10.39
C TYR A 134 12.56 7.72 9.73
N LEU A 135 13.80 7.77 9.23
CA LEU A 135 14.49 6.56 8.74
C LEU A 135 14.85 5.61 9.89
N GLU A 136 15.29 6.15 11.04
CA GLU A 136 15.49 5.37 12.27
C GLU A 136 14.20 4.64 12.67
N LEU A 137 13.06 5.35 12.65
CA LEU A 137 11.74 4.76 12.92
C LEU A 137 11.43 3.62 11.95
N ALA A 138 11.61 3.84 10.64
CA ALA A 138 11.38 2.81 9.62
C ALA A 138 12.17 1.52 9.91
N ASN A 139 13.46 1.66 10.20
CA ASN A 139 14.34 0.55 10.54
C ASN A 139 13.90 -0.16 11.82
N HIS A 140 13.47 0.59 12.85
CA HIS A 140 12.97 0.03 14.09
C HIS A 140 11.69 -0.80 13.88
N LEU A 141 10.72 -0.27 13.12
CA LEU A 141 9.43 -0.92 12.85
C LEU A 141 9.60 -2.28 12.15
N ILE A 142 10.57 -2.39 11.23
CA ILE A 142 10.86 -3.66 10.54
C ILE A 142 11.64 -4.62 11.46
N ALA A 143 12.59 -4.11 12.24
CA ALA A 143 13.46 -4.93 13.09
C ALA A 143 12.76 -5.56 14.31
N ILE A 144 11.63 -5.00 14.75
CA ILE A 144 10.84 -5.51 15.89
C ILE A 144 9.87 -6.63 15.48
N LYS A 145 9.48 -6.74 14.19
CA LYS A 145 8.62 -7.85 13.75
C LYS A 145 9.30 -9.20 14.03
N GLY A 146 8.54 -10.17 14.56
CA GLY A 146 9.04 -11.51 14.80
C GLY A 146 9.91 -11.71 16.05
N LYS A 147 10.02 -10.69 16.92
CA LYS A 147 10.71 -10.78 18.22
C LYS A 147 9.74 -10.89 19.40
N ILE A 148 8.53 -11.36 19.16
CA ILE A 148 7.42 -11.36 20.13
C ILE A 148 6.82 -12.76 20.19
N ASP A 149 6.54 -13.24 21.41
CA ASP A 149 6.18 -14.64 21.68
C ASP A 149 4.83 -15.10 21.09
N ASP A 150 3.93 -14.18 20.73
CA ASP A 150 2.58 -14.45 20.20
C ASP A 150 2.35 -13.89 18.79
N GLY A 151 3.44 -13.72 18.02
CA GLY A 151 3.40 -13.32 16.62
C GLY A 151 2.57 -14.27 15.76
N THR A 152 2.01 -13.73 14.66
CA THR A 152 1.12 -14.46 13.76
C THR A 152 1.59 -14.43 12.31
N ASP A 153 1.29 -15.51 11.58
CA ASP A 153 1.48 -15.51 10.13
C ASP A 153 0.56 -14.49 9.46
N ASP A 154 -0.66 -14.32 9.97
CA ASP A 154 -1.66 -13.38 9.48
C ASP A 154 -1.16 -11.92 9.44
N ASN A 155 -0.25 -11.56 10.35
CA ASN A 155 0.38 -10.23 10.44
C ASN A 155 1.87 -10.22 10.06
N GLN A 156 2.38 -11.33 9.52
CA GLN A 156 3.77 -11.52 9.10
C GLN A 156 4.77 -11.23 10.22
N ASP A 157 4.42 -11.54 11.47
CA ASP A 157 5.23 -11.26 12.66
C ASP A 157 5.42 -12.45 13.59
N ARG A 158 5.08 -13.67 13.16
CA ARG A 158 5.47 -14.91 13.86
C ARG A 158 7.00 -15.07 13.92
N ILE A 159 7.67 -14.80 12.80
CA ILE A 159 9.13 -14.88 12.68
C ILE A 159 9.71 -13.55 12.15
N PRO A 160 10.98 -13.23 12.46
CA PRO A 160 11.61 -12.02 11.95
C PRO A 160 11.57 -11.95 10.44
N PHE A 161 11.42 -10.75 9.88
CA PHE A 161 11.34 -10.56 8.43
C PHE A 161 12.49 -11.25 7.68
N LEU A 162 13.73 -11.07 8.15
CA LEU A 162 14.93 -11.68 7.56
C LEU A 162 15.00 -13.22 7.64
N LYS A 163 14.05 -13.86 8.34
CA LYS A 163 13.91 -15.33 8.40
C LYS A 163 12.72 -15.82 7.56
N GLN A 164 11.94 -14.93 6.96
CA GLN A 164 10.82 -15.32 6.12
C GLN A 164 11.34 -15.87 4.80
N THR A 165 10.81 -17.02 4.39
CA THR A 165 11.15 -17.69 3.12
C THR A 165 9.94 -17.92 2.22
N LYS A 166 8.72 -17.65 2.73
CA LYS A 166 7.45 -17.79 2.02
C LYS A 166 6.50 -16.66 2.38
N ALA A 167 5.72 -16.19 1.41
CA ALA A 167 4.66 -15.22 1.65
C ALA A 167 3.43 -15.92 2.28
N MET A 168 3.01 -15.43 3.45
CA MET A 168 1.93 -16.03 4.25
C MET A 168 1.06 -14.95 4.91
N GLY A 169 -0.14 -15.35 5.31
CA GLY A 169 -1.09 -14.48 6.03
C GLY A 169 -1.76 -13.44 5.14
N HIS A 170 -2.31 -12.39 5.76
CA HIS A 170 -3.14 -11.41 5.07
C HIS A 170 -2.39 -10.70 3.93
N ALA A 171 -2.91 -10.84 2.71
CA ALA A 171 -2.21 -10.42 1.49
C ALA A 171 -1.96 -8.91 1.40
N VAL A 172 -2.91 -8.07 1.88
CA VAL A 172 -2.67 -6.61 1.97
C VAL A 172 -1.50 -6.33 2.89
N ARG A 173 -1.46 -6.98 4.06
CA ARG A 173 -0.46 -6.69 5.06
C ARG A 173 0.93 -7.11 4.60
N ALA A 174 1.02 -8.30 4.01
CA ALA A 174 2.23 -8.83 3.41
C ALA A 174 2.75 -7.91 2.29
N ASN A 175 1.93 -7.60 1.29
CA ASN A 175 2.40 -6.81 0.14
C ASN A 175 2.81 -5.38 0.52
N TYR A 176 2.09 -4.74 1.47
CA TYR A 176 2.46 -3.42 1.98
C TYR A 176 3.74 -3.47 2.84
N LEU A 177 3.96 -4.55 3.60
CA LEU A 177 5.23 -4.78 4.31
C LEU A 177 6.38 -4.90 3.29
N TYR A 178 6.22 -5.69 2.24
CA TYR A 178 7.26 -5.88 1.23
C TYR A 178 7.59 -4.57 0.49
N ALA A 179 6.56 -3.79 0.12
CA ALA A 179 6.76 -2.45 -0.44
C ALA A 179 7.54 -1.53 0.52
N GLY A 180 7.18 -1.53 1.80
CA GLY A 180 7.86 -0.72 2.81
C GLY A 180 9.30 -1.16 3.14
N VAL A 181 9.58 -2.47 3.09
CA VAL A 181 10.95 -2.98 3.22
C VAL A 181 11.78 -2.65 1.99
N ALA A 182 11.19 -2.68 0.81
CA ALA A 182 11.86 -2.22 -0.42
C ALA A 182 12.20 -0.73 -0.33
N ASP A 183 11.28 0.10 0.18
CA ASP A 183 11.55 1.50 0.50
C ASP A 183 12.71 1.65 1.50
N LEU A 184 12.76 0.84 2.57
CA LEU A 184 13.90 0.86 3.51
C LEU A 184 15.22 0.42 2.86
N TYR A 185 15.19 -0.58 1.97
CA TYR A 185 16.39 -1.01 1.24
C TYR A 185 16.93 0.14 0.39
N ALA A 186 16.08 0.86 -0.34
CA ALA A 186 16.49 1.97 -1.19
C ALA A 186 17.28 3.05 -0.41
N GLU A 187 16.93 3.29 0.85
CA GLU A 187 17.62 4.28 1.69
C GLU A 187 18.85 3.72 2.45
N THR A 188 18.96 2.40 2.63
CA THR A 188 19.97 1.80 3.52
C THR A 188 20.98 0.90 2.83
N GLY A 189 20.70 0.43 1.62
CA GLY A 189 21.55 -0.50 0.87
C GLY A 189 21.80 -1.85 1.57
N LYS A 190 20.98 -2.25 2.54
CA LYS A 190 21.17 -3.49 3.31
C LYS A 190 20.73 -4.70 2.50
N ASP A 191 21.67 -5.39 1.86
CA ASP A 191 21.40 -6.55 0.98
C ASP A 191 20.55 -7.65 1.61
N SER A 192 20.61 -7.84 2.93
CA SER A 192 19.75 -8.81 3.62
C SER A 192 18.25 -8.52 3.44
N LEU A 193 17.87 -7.25 3.31
CA LEU A 193 16.49 -6.86 3.01
C LEU A 193 16.10 -7.27 1.59
N LEU A 194 16.93 -6.92 0.59
CA LEU A 194 16.67 -7.26 -0.81
C LEU A 194 16.67 -8.77 -1.06
N ASN A 195 17.59 -9.51 -0.44
CA ASN A 195 17.62 -10.97 -0.53
C ASN A 195 16.32 -11.60 -0.03
N THR A 196 15.78 -11.11 1.10
CA THR A 196 14.51 -11.61 1.63
C THR A 196 13.33 -11.18 0.74
N LEU A 197 13.34 -9.95 0.21
CA LEU A 197 12.34 -9.49 -0.75
C LEU A 197 12.30 -10.35 -2.01
N ASN A 198 13.47 -10.73 -2.55
CA ASN A 198 13.56 -11.61 -3.71
C ASN A 198 12.93 -12.99 -3.42
N LEU A 199 13.19 -13.58 -2.25
CA LEU A 199 12.54 -14.83 -1.84
C LEU A 199 11.01 -14.70 -1.77
N MET A 200 10.50 -13.60 -1.20
CA MET A 200 9.05 -13.35 -1.14
C MET A 200 8.48 -13.15 -2.55
N TRP A 201 9.18 -12.40 -3.39
CA TRP A 201 8.74 -12.09 -4.75
C TRP A 201 8.69 -13.35 -5.60
N ASP A 202 9.73 -14.17 -5.57
CA ASP A 202 9.78 -15.44 -6.28
C ASP A 202 8.65 -16.36 -5.81
N ASP A 203 8.41 -16.46 -4.49
CA ASP A 203 7.33 -17.27 -3.95
C ASP A 203 5.94 -16.83 -4.43
N VAL A 204 5.67 -15.51 -4.37
CA VAL A 204 4.39 -14.97 -4.80
C VAL A 204 4.19 -15.18 -6.29
N ASN A 205 5.16 -14.76 -7.11
CA ASN A 205 4.99 -14.76 -8.57
C ASN A 205 4.98 -16.16 -9.18
N GLN A 206 5.74 -17.10 -8.64
CA GLN A 206 5.82 -18.45 -9.20
C GLN A 206 4.72 -19.39 -8.68
N HIS A 207 4.16 -19.12 -7.49
CA HIS A 207 3.29 -20.10 -6.82
C HIS A 207 1.95 -19.57 -6.31
N LYS A 208 1.82 -18.28 -6.00
CA LYS A 208 0.67 -17.75 -5.21
C LYS A 208 -0.04 -16.56 -5.83
N MET A 209 0.36 -16.10 -7.00
CA MET A 209 -0.28 -15.01 -7.74
C MET A 209 -1.25 -15.60 -8.78
N TYR A 210 -2.45 -15.02 -8.85
CA TYR A 210 -3.41 -15.35 -9.90
C TYR A 210 -2.97 -14.76 -11.25
N ILE A 211 -3.48 -15.31 -12.35
CA ILE A 211 -3.19 -14.83 -13.71
C ILE A 211 -3.50 -13.34 -13.93
N THR A 212 -4.35 -12.74 -13.09
CA THR A 212 -4.70 -11.31 -13.12
C THR A 212 -3.76 -10.41 -12.32
N GLY A 213 -2.69 -10.97 -11.73
CA GLY A 213 -1.85 -10.28 -10.74
C GLY A 213 -2.50 -10.20 -9.35
N GLY A 214 -3.66 -10.83 -9.16
CA GLY A 214 -4.40 -10.84 -7.91
C GLY A 214 -3.68 -11.64 -6.81
N CYS A 215 -3.75 -11.16 -5.57
CA CYS A 215 -3.10 -11.79 -4.41
C CYS A 215 -4.09 -12.07 -3.27
N GLY A 216 -3.97 -13.26 -2.68
CA GLY A 216 -4.80 -13.73 -1.56
C GLY A 216 -5.85 -14.73 -2.01
N SER A 217 -5.55 -16.02 -1.83
CA SER A 217 -6.44 -17.10 -2.26
C SER A 217 -7.52 -17.47 -1.27
N LEU A 218 -7.36 -17.11 0.01
CA LEU A 218 -8.20 -17.59 1.10
C LEU A 218 -9.02 -16.45 1.72
N TYR A 219 -10.33 -16.67 1.83
CA TYR A 219 -11.19 -15.84 2.69
C TYR A 219 -10.86 -16.05 4.17
N ASP A 220 -10.81 -17.32 4.57
CA ASP A 220 -10.33 -17.81 5.85
C ASP A 220 -9.52 -19.08 5.59
N GLY A 221 -8.56 -19.36 6.46
CA GLY A 221 -7.78 -20.59 6.40
C GLY A 221 -6.91 -20.77 7.62
N THR A 222 -5.93 -21.66 7.49
CA THR A 222 -4.95 -21.95 8.54
C THR A 222 -3.53 -21.80 8.02
N SER A 223 -2.61 -21.42 8.89
CA SER A 223 -1.18 -21.36 8.61
C SER A 223 -0.36 -21.92 9.80
N PRO A 224 0.53 -22.90 9.58
CA PRO A 224 0.66 -23.66 8.34
C PRO A 224 -0.56 -24.58 8.12
N ASP A 225 -0.74 -25.07 6.89
CA ASP A 225 -1.87 -25.92 6.51
C ASP A 225 -1.38 -27.33 6.13
N GLY A 226 -1.71 -28.30 6.99
CA GLY A 226 -1.44 -29.72 6.75
C GLY A 226 0.02 -30.17 6.98
N THR A 227 0.88 -29.33 7.60
CA THR A 227 2.30 -29.66 7.77
C THR A 227 2.84 -29.64 9.20
N SER A 228 2.12 -29.07 10.18
CA SER A 228 2.53 -29.15 11.59
C SER A 228 1.79 -30.26 12.33
N TYR A 229 2.54 -31.07 13.08
CA TYR A 229 2.00 -32.04 14.04
C TYR A 229 1.60 -31.41 15.37
N ASN A 230 2.09 -30.20 15.67
CA ASN A 230 1.73 -29.47 16.88
C ASN A 230 0.57 -28.50 16.55
N PRO A 231 -0.66 -28.75 17.04
CA PRO A 231 -1.80 -27.90 16.74
C PRO A 231 -1.63 -26.46 17.24
N ALA A 232 -0.79 -26.23 18.25
CA ALA A 232 -0.50 -24.88 18.74
C ALA A 232 0.26 -24.02 17.73
N ASP A 233 0.95 -24.64 16.75
CA ASP A 233 1.60 -23.91 15.67
C ASP A 233 0.60 -23.44 14.62
N VAL A 234 -0.58 -24.06 14.52
CA VAL A 234 -1.58 -23.79 13.49
C VAL A 234 -2.44 -22.59 13.87
N GLN A 235 -2.31 -21.51 13.13
CA GLN A 235 -3.01 -20.25 13.37
C GLN A 235 -4.07 -20.01 12.31
N LYS A 236 -5.16 -19.32 12.68
CA LYS A 236 -6.13 -18.81 11.70
C LYS A 236 -5.52 -17.65 10.91
N ILE A 237 -5.81 -17.63 9.62
CA ILE A 237 -5.47 -16.53 8.71
C ILE A 237 -6.73 -16.09 7.95
N HIS A 238 -6.79 -14.83 7.53
CA HIS A 238 -7.92 -14.30 6.78
C HIS A 238 -7.49 -13.38 5.65
N GLN A 239 -8.25 -13.36 4.55
CA GLN A 239 -7.95 -12.50 3.38
C GLN A 239 -6.49 -12.67 2.93
N ALA A 240 -6.07 -13.93 2.84
CA ALA A 240 -4.69 -14.34 3.01
C ALA A 240 -4.15 -15.15 1.82
N PHE A 241 -2.83 -15.19 1.70
CA PHE A 241 -2.14 -16.20 0.90
C PHE A 241 -2.44 -17.60 1.45
N GLY A 242 -2.61 -18.56 0.54
CA GLY A 242 -2.71 -19.98 0.85
C GLY A 242 -1.38 -20.70 0.62
N ARG A 243 -1.46 -22.03 0.48
CA ARG A 243 -0.31 -22.86 0.10
C ARG A 243 0.13 -22.54 -1.33
N ASP A 244 1.36 -22.95 -1.66
CA ASP A 244 1.88 -22.93 -3.02
C ASP A 244 0.88 -23.64 -3.97
N PHE A 245 0.60 -23.01 -5.10
CA PHE A 245 -0.36 -23.48 -6.12
C PHE A 245 -1.83 -23.59 -5.68
N GLN A 246 -2.19 -23.10 -4.49
CA GLN A 246 -3.57 -23.04 -4.03
C GLN A 246 -4.26 -21.78 -4.57
N LEU A 247 -4.72 -21.84 -5.82
CA LEU A 247 -5.33 -20.74 -6.57
C LEU A 247 -6.77 -21.06 -7.03
N PRO A 248 -7.75 -21.24 -6.11
CA PRO A 248 -9.13 -21.56 -6.48
C PRO A 248 -9.84 -20.37 -7.15
N ASN A 249 -10.58 -20.61 -8.23
CA ASN A 249 -11.22 -19.52 -8.99
C ASN A 249 -12.47 -18.92 -8.33
N PHE A 250 -13.38 -19.77 -7.83
CA PHE A 250 -14.65 -19.32 -7.23
C PHE A 250 -14.48 -18.66 -5.86
N THR A 251 -13.48 -19.11 -5.09
CA THR A 251 -13.24 -18.64 -3.72
C THR A 251 -12.00 -17.78 -3.61
N ALA A 252 -11.43 -17.32 -4.73
CA ALA A 252 -10.35 -16.35 -4.75
C ALA A 252 -10.77 -15.08 -3.99
N HIS A 253 -9.99 -14.69 -3.00
CA HIS A 253 -10.28 -13.48 -2.24
C HIS A 253 -9.85 -12.24 -3.02
N ASN A 254 -8.59 -12.20 -3.45
CA ASN A 254 -8.01 -11.16 -4.33
C ASN A 254 -8.52 -9.77 -3.98
N GLU A 255 -8.33 -9.36 -2.72
CA GLU A 255 -8.80 -8.06 -2.25
C GLU A 255 -8.19 -6.96 -3.13
N THR A 256 -8.99 -5.99 -3.58
CA THR A 256 -8.51 -4.88 -4.41
C THR A 256 -7.30 -4.16 -3.76
N CYS A 257 -7.28 -4.00 -2.43
CA CYS A 257 -6.11 -3.44 -1.74
C CYS A 257 -4.87 -4.35 -1.79
N ALA A 258 -5.01 -5.68 -1.82
CA ALA A 258 -3.88 -6.59 -1.87
C ALA A 258 -3.20 -6.49 -3.24
N ASN A 259 -4.01 -6.34 -4.28
CA ASN A 259 -3.57 -6.18 -5.67
C ASN A 259 -2.86 -4.82 -5.84
N ILE A 260 -3.40 -3.74 -5.24
CA ILE A 260 -2.70 -2.45 -5.16
C ILE A 260 -1.39 -2.57 -4.38
N GLY A 261 -1.36 -3.35 -3.29
CA GLY A 261 -0.11 -3.65 -2.58
C GLY A 261 0.93 -4.32 -3.48
N ASN A 262 0.49 -5.22 -4.37
CA ASN A 262 1.36 -5.89 -5.34
C ASN A 262 1.93 -4.90 -6.37
N VAL A 263 1.10 -3.97 -6.89
CA VAL A 263 1.54 -2.85 -7.73
C VAL A 263 2.59 -2.01 -7.02
N LEU A 264 2.30 -1.58 -5.78
CA LEU A 264 3.20 -0.73 -5.00
C LEU A 264 4.53 -1.43 -4.74
N TRP A 265 4.53 -2.72 -4.40
CA TRP A 265 5.74 -3.48 -4.16
C TRP A 265 6.59 -3.62 -5.41
N ASN A 266 5.99 -4.04 -6.53
CA ASN A 266 6.69 -4.19 -7.80
C ASN A 266 7.24 -2.86 -8.32
N TRP A 267 6.54 -1.75 -8.09
CA TRP A 267 7.07 -0.42 -8.39
C TRP A 267 8.39 -0.15 -7.66
N ARG A 268 8.48 -0.45 -6.35
CA ARG A 268 9.75 -0.25 -5.61
C ARG A 268 10.84 -1.19 -6.13
N MET A 269 10.51 -2.45 -6.38
CA MET A 269 11.48 -3.42 -6.91
C MET A 269 12.02 -2.97 -8.28
N LEU A 270 11.17 -2.43 -9.14
CA LEU A 270 11.57 -1.82 -10.40
C LEU A 270 12.53 -0.64 -10.19
N GLN A 271 12.20 0.29 -9.30
CA GLN A 271 13.08 1.45 -9.01
C GLN A 271 14.44 1.03 -8.45
N ILE A 272 14.47 -0.03 -7.63
CA ILE A 272 15.69 -0.53 -7.00
C ILE A 272 16.61 -1.25 -8.00
N THR A 273 16.03 -2.04 -8.90
CA THR A 273 16.79 -3.02 -9.70
C THR A 273 16.91 -2.66 -11.18
N GLY A 274 15.96 -1.89 -11.71
CA GLY A 274 15.80 -1.67 -13.15
C GLY A 274 15.37 -2.91 -13.94
N ASP A 275 14.96 -4.01 -13.28
CA ASP A 275 14.54 -5.24 -13.93
C ASP A 275 13.07 -5.15 -14.40
N ALA A 276 12.86 -5.26 -15.71
CA ALA A 276 11.56 -5.07 -16.36
C ALA A 276 10.49 -6.08 -15.89
N LYS A 277 10.87 -7.25 -15.36
CA LYS A 277 9.90 -8.23 -14.85
C LYS A 277 8.99 -7.66 -13.76
N TYR A 278 9.48 -6.67 -13.01
CA TYR A 278 8.69 -5.98 -12.00
C TYR A 278 7.66 -5.03 -12.65
N ALA A 279 8.01 -4.40 -13.77
CA ALA A 279 7.07 -3.61 -14.56
C ALA A 279 5.97 -4.50 -15.17
N ASP A 280 6.30 -5.70 -15.63
CA ASP A 280 5.31 -6.66 -16.17
C ASP A 280 4.24 -7.02 -15.13
N VAL A 281 4.64 -7.33 -13.89
CA VAL A 281 3.71 -7.64 -12.81
C VAL A 281 2.90 -6.41 -12.39
N MET A 282 3.52 -5.24 -12.37
CA MET A 282 2.86 -3.97 -12.09
C MET A 282 1.76 -3.68 -13.13
N GLU A 283 2.08 -3.79 -14.43
CA GLU A 283 1.14 -3.58 -15.53
C GLU A 283 0.00 -4.60 -15.49
N LEU A 284 0.34 -5.88 -15.28
CA LEU A 284 -0.62 -6.97 -15.15
C LEU A 284 -1.66 -6.69 -14.07
N ALA A 285 -1.20 -6.32 -12.87
CA ALA A 285 -2.07 -6.04 -11.74
C ALA A 285 -2.91 -4.77 -11.97
N LEU A 286 -2.31 -3.70 -12.50
CA LEU A 286 -3.03 -2.46 -12.83
C LEU A 286 -4.22 -2.72 -13.76
N HIS A 287 -3.99 -3.41 -14.87
CA HIS A 287 -5.04 -3.67 -15.87
C HIS A 287 -6.09 -4.67 -15.40
N ASN A 288 -5.71 -5.69 -14.63
CA ASN A 288 -6.58 -6.87 -14.45
C ASN A 288 -7.16 -7.04 -13.04
N SER A 289 -6.43 -6.66 -11.98
CA SER A 289 -6.85 -6.91 -10.60
C SER A 289 -7.01 -5.65 -9.74
N VAL A 290 -6.53 -4.50 -10.24
CA VAL A 290 -6.82 -3.17 -9.68
C VAL A 290 -8.01 -2.53 -10.38
N LEU A 291 -7.97 -2.38 -11.71
CA LEU A 291 -9.08 -1.78 -12.47
C LEU A 291 -10.38 -2.58 -12.40
N SER A 292 -10.31 -3.90 -12.19
CA SER A 292 -11.51 -4.72 -11.91
C SER A 292 -12.25 -4.25 -10.66
N GLY A 293 -11.56 -3.62 -9.71
CA GLY A 293 -12.09 -3.14 -8.44
C GLY A 293 -13.06 -1.97 -8.53
N ILE A 294 -13.20 -1.32 -9.69
CA ILE A 294 -14.07 -0.15 -9.92
C ILE A 294 -14.95 -0.35 -11.16
N SER A 295 -16.15 0.24 -11.18
CA SER A 295 -17.06 0.19 -12.33
C SER A 295 -16.64 1.18 -13.40
N LEU A 296 -17.08 0.94 -14.64
CA LEU A 296 -16.77 1.83 -15.78
C LEU A 296 -17.26 3.27 -15.58
N ASP A 297 -18.35 3.47 -14.84
CA ASP A 297 -18.86 4.81 -14.49
C ASP A 297 -18.16 5.44 -13.25
N GLY A 298 -17.21 4.72 -12.64
CA GLY A 298 -16.40 5.18 -11.51
C GLY A 298 -17.11 5.23 -10.16
N LYS A 299 -18.34 4.68 -10.04
CA LYS A 299 -19.20 4.89 -8.85
C LYS A 299 -19.35 3.68 -7.93
N ASN A 300 -19.08 2.48 -8.42
CA ASN A 300 -19.30 1.23 -7.71
C ASN A 300 -18.00 0.42 -7.63
N PHE A 301 -17.83 -0.35 -6.54
CA PHE A 301 -16.55 -0.97 -6.21
C PHE A 301 -16.69 -2.43 -5.79
N LEU A 302 -15.66 -3.22 -6.08
CA LEU A 302 -15.48 -4.57 -5.54
C LEU A 302 -14.48 -4.55 -4.37
N TYR A 303 -14.80 -5.33 -3.34
CA TYR A 303 -13.81 -5.72 -2.33
C TYR A 303 -12.96 -6.87 -2.86
N THR A 304 -13.61 -7.95 -3.31
CA THR A 304 -12.96 -9.18 -3.78
C THR A 304 -13.06 -9.33 -5.29
N ASN A 305 -12.00 -9.84 -5.93
CA ASN A 305 -11.90 -10.01 -7.38
C ASN A 305 -11.78 -11.50 -7.75
N PRO A 306 -12.90 -12.27 -7.76
CA PRO A 306 -12.87 -13.70 -8.08
C PRO A 306 -12.59 -13.94 -9.58
N LEU A 307 -12.10 -15.14 -9.91
CA LEU A 307 -11.86 -15.56 -11.31
C LEU A 307 -13.02 -16.36 -11.90
N ALA A 308 -13.95 -16.81 -11.07
CA ALA A 308 -15.19 -17.45 -11.49
C ALA A 308 -16.35 -17.00 -10.59
N GLN A 309 -17.53 -16.86 -11.17
CA GLN A 309 -18.75 -16.46 -10.47
C GLN A 309 -19.89 -17.39 -10.89
N SER A 310 -20.70 -17.81 -9.91
CA SER A 310 -21.93 -18.58 -10.14
C SER A 310 -22.99 -18.13 -9.14
N ASN A 311 -24.24 -18.04 -9.61
CA ASN A 311 -25.40 -17.80 -8.76
C ASN A 311 -25.81 -19.06 -7.98
N ASP A 312 -25.33 -20.23 -8.41
CA ASP A 312 -25.69 -21.55 -7.86
C ASP A 312 -24.64 -22.09 -6.87
N LEU A 313 -23.82 -21.20 -6.28
CA LEU A 313 -22.91 -21.64 -5.21
C LEU A 313 -23.72 -22.15 -4.01
N PRO A 314 -23.39 -23.33 -3.46
CA PRO A 314 -24.16 -23.94 -2.36
C PRO A 314 -23.94 -23.23 -1.00
N PHE A 315 -23.27 -22.07 -1.01
CA PHE A 315 -22.99 -21.26 0.17
C PHE A 315 -22.89 -19.78 -0.20
N LYS A 316 -23.17 -18.92 0.77
CA LYS A 316 -23.01 -17.46 0.63
C LYS A 316 -21.61 -17.03 1.03
N GLN A 317 -20.81 -16.61 0.05
CA GLN A 317 -19.52 -15.99 0.33
C GLN A 317 -19.66 -14.59 0.93
N ARG A 318 -18.66 -14.16 1.71
CA ARG A 318 -18.55 -12.77 2.17
C ARG A 318 -18.32 -11.82 1.00
N TRP A 319 -18.68 -10.56 1.26
CA TRP A 319 -18.60 -9.42 0.33
C TRP A 319 -19.54 -9.57 -0.88
N SER A 320 -19.93 -8.42 -1.44
CA SER A 320 -20.74 -8.40 -2.66
C SER A 320 -19.98 -9.02 -3.83
N LYS A 321 -20.70 -9.73 -4.71
CA LYS A 321 -20.18 -10.22 -5.99
C LYS A 321 -20.43 -9.24 -7.14
N ASP A 322 -21.32 -8.29 -6.91
CA ASP A 322 -21.48 -7.10 -7.74
C ASP A 322 -20.68 -5.93 -7.18
N ARG A 323 -20.30 -5.00 -8.04
CA ARG A 323 -19.77 -3.71 -7.62
C ARG A 323 -20.86 -2.92 -6.89
N VAL A 324 -20.54 -2.38 -5.71
CA VAL A 324 -21.47 -1.61 -4.87
C VAL A 324 -20.97 -0.20 -4.60
N PRO A 325 -21.86 0.79 -4.39
CA PRO A 325 -21.44 2.19 -4.21
C PRO A 325 -20.71 2.43 -2.88
N TYR A 326 -20.94 1.57 -1.88
CA TYR A 326 -20.31 1.68 -0.57
C TYR A 326 -20.14 0.31 0.09
N ILE A 327 -18.93 0.01 0.56
CA ILE A 327 -18.62 -1.25 1.24
C ILE A 327 -18.71 -1.02 2.75
N GLY A 328 -19.87 -1.32 3.32
CA GLY A 328 -20.25 -0.89 4.68
C GLY A 328 -19.34 -1.39 5.83
N LEU A 329 -18.81 -2.61 5.73
CA LEU A 329 -17.97 -3.19 6.79
C LEU A 329 -16.50 -2.79 6.70
N SER A 330 -16.02 -2.45 5.49
CA SER A 330 -14.63 -2.03 5.26
C SER A 330 -14.54 -1.22 3.98
N ASN A 331 -14.40 0.10 4.12
CA ASN A 331 -14.27 1.01 3.00
C ASN A 331 -12.79 1.31 2.66
N CYS A 332 -11.89 0.34 2.88
CA CYS A 332 -10.46 0.50 2.60
C CYS A 332 -10.17 0.53 1.09
N CYS A 333 -10.89 -0.28 0.31
CA CYS A 333 -10.68 -0.52 -1.12
C CYS A 333 -11.10 0.65 -2.02
N PRO A 334 -12.31 1.22 -1.91
CA PRO A 334 -12.77 2.26 -2.83
C PRO A 334 -11.87 3.50 -2.90
N PRO A 335 -11.47 4.15 -1.78
CA PRO A 335 -10.55 5.26 -1.87
C PRO A 335 -9.13 4.84 -2.26
N ASN A 336 -8.76 3.57 -2.11
CA ASN A 336 -7.46 3.05 -2.53
C ASN A 336 -7.36 2.92 -4.06
N VAL A 337 -8.36 2.32 -4.69
CA VAL A 337 -8.38 2.20 -6.15
C VAL A 337 -8.47 3.58 -6.82
N VAL A 338 -9.23 4.50 -6.24
CA VAL A 338 -9.35 5.88 -6.77
C VAL A 338 -8.02 6.62 -6.70
N ARG A 339 -7.27 6.56 -5.59
CA ARG A 339 -5.94 7.20 -5.54
C ARG A 339 -4.95 6.54 -6.51
N THR A 340 -4.99 5.21 -6.67
CA THR A 340 -4.09 4.50 -7.57
C THR A 340 -4.35 4.87 -9.03
N ILE A 341 -5.61 5.03 -9.42
CA ILE A 341 -5.97 5.53 -10.76
C ILE A 341 -5.51 6.98 -10.94
N ALA A 342 -5.72 7.83 -9.93
CA ALA A 342 -5.28 9.23 -9.97
C ALA A 342 -3.75 9.38 -10.10
N GLU A 343 -2.99 8.37 -9.69
CA GLU A 343 -1.52 8.34 -9.68
C GLU A 343 -0.93 7.49 -10.82
N VAL A 344 -1.76 6.90 -11.71
CA VAL A 344 -1.28 5.92 -12.69
C VAL A 344 -0.18 6.48 -13.61
N SER A 345 -0.22 7.79 -13.90
CA SER A 345 0.81 8.47 -14.71
C SER A 345 2.20 8.46 -14.06
N ASP A 346 2.29 8.39 -12.73
CA ASP A 346 3.57 8.41 -12.01
C ASP A 346 4.35 7.10 -12.19
N TYR A 347 3.68 6.03 -12.64
CA TYR A 347 4.30 4.74 -12.94
C TYR A 347 4.77 4.62 -14.39
N ALA A 348 4.37 5.54 -15.28
CA ALA A 348 4.62 5.41 -16.72
C ALA A 348 6.11 5.49 -17.09
N TYR A 349 6.88 6.27 -16.33
CA TYR A 349 8.27 6.56 -16.65
C TYR A 349 9.20 6.41 -15.45
N SER A 350 10.49 6.18 -15.70
CA SER A 350 11.53 6.31 -14.69
C SER A 350 12.75 7.04 -15.26
N VAL A 351 13.46 7.78 -14.41
CA VAL A 351 14.69 8.48 -14.79
C VAL A 351 15.84 7.89 -14.00
N SER A 352 16.93 7.59 -14.70
CA SER A 352 18.21 7.12 -14.13
C SER A 352 19.37 7.91 -14.71
N ASP A 353 20.58 7.62 -14.24
CA ASP A 353 21.84 8.09 -14.84
C ASP A 353 22.02 7.65 -16.30
N LYS A 354 21.37 6.56 -16.72
CA LYS A 354 21.40 6.04 -18.10
C LYS A 354 20.38 6.68 -19.04
N GLY A 355 19.39 7.40 -18.51
CA GLY A 355 18.34 8.05 -19.30
C GLY A 355 16.93 7.80 -18.79
N LEU A 356 15.97 7.89 -19.71
CA LEU A 356 14.53 7.75 -19.49
C LEU A 356 14.06 6.35 -19.86
N TRP A 357 13.32 5.72 -18.96
CA TRP A 357 12.72 4.39 -19.13
C TRP A 357 11.20 4.52 -19.29
N PHE A 358 10.65 3.74 -20.22
CA PHE A 358 9.21 3.62 -20.46
C PHE A 358 8.74 2.33 -19.79
N ASN A 359 7.88 2.45 -18.79
CA ASN A 359 7.42 1.32 -17.99
C ASN A 359 5.99 0.91 -18.32
N LEU A 360 5.11 1.88 -18.55
CA LEU A 360 3.72 1.66 -18.95
C LEU A 360 3.43 2.43 -20.23
N TYR A 361 2.80 1.76 -21.18
CA TYR A 361 2.39 2.37 -22.44
C TYR A 361 0.98 2.94 -22.33
N GLY A 362 0.78 4.08 -22.98
CA GLY A 362 -0.51 4.77 -23.02
C GLY A 362 -0.34 6.20 -23.50
N GLY A 363 -1.25 6.68 -24.36
CA GLY A 363 -1.11 8.00 -24.98
C GLY A 363 -0.91 9.13 -23.96
N ASN A 364 0.24 9.81 -24.01
CA ASN A 364 0.61 10.82 -23.02
C ASN A 364 1.60 11.86 -23.56
N ASN A 365 1.82 12.92 -22.77
CA ASN A 365 2.90 13.87 -22.98
C ASN A 365 3.76 13.95 -21.72
N LEU A 366 5.08 13.94 -21.89
CA LEU A 366 6.04 14.07 -20.79
C LEU A 366 6.91 15.30 -21.01
N THR A 367 7.06 16.11 -19.97
CA THR A 367 8.11 17.13 -19.86
C THR A 367 8.84 16.88 -18.54
N THR A 368 10.11 16.53 -18.59
CA THR A 368 10.89 16.21 -17.39
C THR A 368 12.35 16.62 -17.53
N LYS A 369 13.15 16.37 -16.47
CA LYS A 369 14.60 16.47 -16.50
C LYS A 369 15.22 15.09 -16.37
N LEU A 370 16.29 14.83 -17.11
CA LEU A 370 17.15 13.66 -16.91
C LEU A 370 18.03 13.86 -15.67
N ALA A 371 18.74 12.81 -15.26
CA ALA A 371 19.58 12.82 -14.06
C ALA A 371 20.71 13.87 -14.12
N ASP A 372 21.21 14.19 -15.31
CA ASP A 372 22.21 15.25 -15.54
C ASP A 372 21.61 16.68 -15.52
N GLY A 373 20.29 16.81 -15.34
CA GLY A 373 19.57 18.07 -15.32
C GLY A 373 19.12 18.58 -16.69
N SER A 374 19.50 17.90 -17.78
CA SER A 374 19.01 18.21 -19.13
C SER A 374 17.49 18.06 -19.20
N LYS A 375 16.83 18.92 -19.99
CA LYS A 375 15.39 18.87 -20.18
C LYS A 375 15.05 17.96 -21.36
N ILE A 376 14.02 17.14 -21.21
CA ILE A 376 13.46 16.33 -22.29
C ILE A 376 11.95 16.52 -22.34
N SER A 377 11.42 16.64 -23.56
CA SER A 377 9.99 16.65 -23.81
C SER A 377 9.66 15.62 -24.89
N LEU A 378 8.59 14.85 -24.69
CA LEU A 378 8.14 13.87 -25.66
C LEU A 378 6.62 13.72 -25.67
N SER A 379 6.11 13.10 -26.73
CA SER A 379 4.74 12.61 -26.82
C SER A 379 4.73 11.15 -27.22
N GLU A 380 3.89 10.38 -26.54
CA GLU A 380 3.57 8.99 -26.85
C GLU A 380 2.16 8.94 -27.47
N GLU A 381 2.07 8.41 -28.69
CA GLU A 381 0.83 8.18 -29.41
C GLU A 381 0.62 6.67 -29.56
N THR A 382 -0.39 6.13 -28.89
CA THR A 382 -0.74 4.70 -28.95
C THR A 382 -2.20 4.46 -28.56
N ASN A 383 -2.76 3.36 -29.05
CA ASN A 383 -4.05 2.81 -28.63
C ASN A 383 -3.90 1.64 -27.65
N TYR A 384 -2.71 1.45 -27.06
CA TYR A 384 -2.48 0.48 -25.99
C TYR A 384 -3.54 0.65 -24.88
N PRO A 385 -4.11 -0.45 -24.32
CA PRO A 385 -3.76 -1.86 -24.53
C PRO A 385 -4.46 -2.55 -25.71
N TRP A 386 -5.18 -1.83 -26.57
CA TRP A 386 -5.95 -2.43 -27.68
C TRP A 386 -5.10 -2.75 -28.91
N ASP A 387 -3.99 -2.04 -29.06
CA ASP A 387 -3.05 -2.17 -30.16
C ASP A 387 -1.62 -1.99 -29.65
N GLY A 388 -0.68 -2.74 -30.22
CA GLY A 388 0.73 -2.77 -29.79
C GLY A 388 1.62 -1.72 -30.46
N ASN A 389 1.09 -0.85 -31.32
CA ASN A 389 1.90 0.18 -31.97
C ASN A 389 2.09 1.37 -31.04
N ILE A 390 3.35 1.68 -30.75
CA ILE A 390 3.74 2.78 -29.87
C ILE A 390 4.62 3.75 -30.67
N LYS A 391 4.14 4.97 -30.87
CA LYS A 391 4.87 6.02 -31.57
C LYS A 391 5.37 7.05 -30.56
N ILE A 392 6.68 7.19 -30.44
CA ILE A 392 7.33 8.17 -29.57
C ILE A 392 7.89 9.29 -30.43
N SER A 393 7.57 10.54 -30.09
CA SER A 393 8.13 11.74 -30.73
C SER A 393 8.86 12.56 -29.68
N VAL A 394 10.18 12.70 -29.81
CA VAL A 394 11.02 13.58 -28.97
C VAL A 394 10.96 14.99 -29.54
N LYS A 395 10.71 15.99 -28.69
CA LYS A 395 10.48 17.40 -29.06
C LYS A 395 11.71 18.27 -28.87
#